data_AF-X1MRL4-F1
#
_entry.id   AF-X1MRL4-F1
#
_cell.length_a   1.000
_cell.length_b   1.000
_cell.length_c   1.000
_cell.angle_alpha   90.00
_cell.angle_beta   90.00
_cell.angle_gamma   90.00
#
_symmetry.space_group_name_H-M   'P 1'
#
loop_
_entity.id
_entity.type
_entity.pdbx_description
1 polymer ?
#
loop_
_entity_poly.entity_id
_entity_poly.type
_entity_poly.pdbx_seq_one_letter_code
_entity_poly.pdbx_strand_id
1 'polypeptide(L)'
;LSPASVRTMLETGAGDGGTNDGEQALAWQLRAIGGARVVGHEGEDRGASTGLFLDLVTGTGAVVLTNGDAFGSGDRARADAVQTFLADLLATARDGKGS
;
A
#
# COMPACT_ATOMS: atom_id res chain seq x y z
N LEU A 1 -13.90 4.22 14.53
CA LEU A 1 -14.75 3.85 13.37
C LEU A 1 -15.51 2.57 13.70
N SER A 2 -16.76 2.43 13.26
CA SER A 2 -17.49 1.15 13.43
C SER A 2 -17.02 0.12 12.39
N PRO A 3 -17.17 -1.20 12.62
CA PRO A 3 -16.86 -2.21 11.61
C PRO A 3 -17.61 -2.01 10.29
N ALA A 4 -18.84 -1.48 10.34
CA ALA A 4 -19.60 -1.13 9.14
C ALA A 4 -18.94 0.06 8.39
N SER A 5 -18.54 1.10 9.13
CA SER A 5 -17.86 2.27 8.55
C SER A 5 -16.51 1.91 7.93
N VAL A 6 -15.73 1.01 8.55
CA VAL A 6 -14.48 0.51 7.97
C VAL A 6 -14.76 -0.23 6.67
N ARG A 7 -15.81 -1.05 6.62
CA ARG A 7 -16.20 -1.77 5.40
C ARG A 7 -16.52 -0.82 4.26
N THR A 8 -17.33 0.20 4.53
CA THR A 8 -17.63 1.28 3.57
C THR A 8 -16.37 2.00 3.10
N MET A 9 -15.37 2.20 3.96
CA MET A 9 -14.10 2.82 3.56
C MET A 9 -13.28 1.96 2.60
N LEU A 10 -13.44 0.63 2.64
CA LEU A 10 -12.70 -0.33 1.82
C LEU A 10 -13.50 -0.83 0.61
N GLU A 11 -14.76 -0.40 0.48
CA GLU A 11 -15.59 -0.66 -0.70
C GLU A 11 -15.09 0.20 -1.86
N THR A 12 -14.80 -0.45 -2.99
CA THR A 12 -14.37 0.24 -4.22
C THR A 12 -15.51 1.11 -4.73
N GLY A 13 -15.27 2.41 -4.84
CA GLY A 13 -16.22 3.33 -5.46
C GLY A 13 -16.25 3.15 -6.97
N ALA A 14 -17.44 3.17 -7.57
CA ALA A 14 -17.55 3.33 -9.03
C ALA A 14 -17.24 4.79 -9.39
N GLY A 15 -15.97 5.12 -9.57
CA GLY A 15 -15.58 6.35 -10.25
C GLY A 15 -14.69 7.29 -9.45
N ASP A 16 -13.39 7.07 -9.56
CA ASP A 16 -12.48 8.12 -10.01
C ASP A 16 -11.51 7.50 -11.01
N GLY A 17 -11.46 8.06 -12.22
CA GLY A 17 -10.56 7.61 -13.28
C GLY A 17 -9.10 7.94 -12.99
N GLY A 18 -8.56 7.48 -11.86
CA GLY A 18 -7.16 7.59 -11.50
C GLY A 18 -6.32 6.67 -12.35
N THR A 19 -5.72 7.23 -13.40
CA THR A 19 -4.74 6.54 -14.23
C THR A 19 -3.55 6.12 -13.37
N ASN A 20 -3.41 4.80 -13.21
CA ASN A 20 -2.20 3.98 -13.00
C ASN A 20 -2.30 3.06 -11.75
N ASP A 21 -2.63 1.80 -12.01
CA ASP A 21 -2.33 0.60 -11.21
C ASP A 21 -3.00 0.39 -9.83
N GLY A 22 -4.33 0.52 -9.74
CA GLY A 22 -5.11 -0.03 -8.62
C GLY A 22 -6.58 0.39 -8.59
N GLU A 23 -7.43 -0.44 -7.95
CA GLU A 23 -8.78 -0.02 -7.55
C GLU A 23 -8.65 1.00 -6.40
N GLN A 24 -9.49 2.03 -6.36
CA GLN A 24 -9.51 3.01 -5.27
C GLN A 24 -10.77 2.82 -4.42
N ALA A 25 -10.61 2.92 -3.11
CA ALA A 25 -11.69 3.07 -2.14
C ALA A 25 -11.53 4.41 -1.41
N LEU A 26 -12.37 4.69 -0.41
CA LEU A 26 -12.40 6.00 0.24
C LEU A 26 -11.07 6.32 0.95
N ALA A 27 -10.21 7.09 0.28
CA ALA A 27 -8.85 7.43 0.69
C ALA A 27 -7.91 6.22 0.85
N TRP A 28 -8.20 5.10 0.17
CA TRP A 28 -7.39 3.88 0.21
C TRP A 28 -7.11 3.35 -1.19
N GLN A 29 -5.86 3.00 -1.42
CA GLN A 29 -5.40 2.30 -2.61
C GLN A 29 -5.55 0.79 -2.40
N LEU A 30 -6.22 0.10 -3.30
CA LEU A 30 -6.26 -1.36 -3.36
C LEU A 30 -5.29 -1.83 -4.44
N ARG A 31 -4.23 -2.51 -4.02
CA ARG A 31 -3.13 -2.92 -4.90
C ARG A 31 -2.79 -4.39 -4.75
N ALA A 32 -2.06 -4.91 -5.73
CA ALA A 32 -1.38 -6.19 -5.64
C ALA A 32 0.12 -5.94 -5.42
N ILE A 33 0.66 -6.33 -4.26
CA ILE A 33 2.07 -6.16 -3.91
C ILE A 33 2.62 -7.51 -3.46
N GLY A 34 3.69 -7.99 -4.10
CA GLY A 34 4.25 -9.32 -3.82
C GLY A 34 3.23 -10.45 -4.00
N GLY A 35 2.30 -10.32 -4.96
CA GLY A 35 1.23 -11.28 -5.20
C GLY A 35 0.05 -11.24 -4.22
N ALA A 36 0.09 -10.37 -3.21
CA ALA A 36 -0.98 -10.24 -2.23
C ALA A 36 -1.87 -9.02 -2.49
N ARG A 37 -3.18 -9.20 -2.28
CA ARG A 37 -4.13 -8.09 -2.28
C ARG A 37 -3.98 -7.31 -0.99
N VAL A 38 -3.61 -6.05 -1.11
CA VAL A 38 -3.34 -5.16 0.01
C VAL A 38 -4.14 -3.88 -0.12
N VAL A 39 -4.44 -3.28 1.02
CA VAL A 39 -5.06 -1.96 1.11
C VAL A 39 -4.16 -1.00 1.86
N GLY A 40 -4.02 0.21 1.35
CA GLY A 40 -2.98 1.11 1.84
C GLY A 40 -2.96 2.46 1.17
N HIS A 41 -1.84 3.16 1.31
CA HIS A 41 -1.59 4.42 0.63
C HIS A 41 -0.09 4.67 0.49
N GLU A 42 0.31 5.11 -0.70
CA GLU A 42 1.61 5.75 -0.93
C GLU A 42 1.49 7.25 -0.67
N GLY A 43 2.28 7.79 0.24
CA GLY A 43 2.34 9.22 0.54
C GLY A 43 3.70 9.78 0.14
N GLU A 44 3.71 11.04 -0.31
CA GLU A 44 4.96 11.74 -0.60
C GLU A 44 4.86 13.21 -0.17
N ASP A 45 5.96 13.72 0.35
CA ASP A 45 6.26 15.14 0.53
C ASP A 45 7.73 15.38 0.16
N ARG A 46 8.17 16.63 0.01
CA ARG A 46 9.54 16.94 -0.41
C ARG A 46 10.58 16.30 0.52
N GLY A 47 11.35 15.39 -0.04
CA GLY A 47 12.41 14.66 0.62
C GLY A 47 11.91 13.50 1.48
N ALA A 48 10.65 13.08 1.38
CA ALA A 48 10.10 11.99 2.18
C ALA A 48 9.04 11.18 1.42
N SER A 49 9.18 9.85 1.45
CA SER A 49 8.22 8.92 0.85
C SER A 49 7.76 7.87 1.86
N THR A 50 6.46 7.57 1.83
CA THR A 50 5.80 6.61 2.70
C THR A 50 5.05 5.58 1.86
N GLY A 51 5.20 4.30 2.18
CA GLY A 51 4.32 3.23 1.70
C GLY A 51 3.73 2.50 2.89
N LEU A 52 2.41 2.57 3.08
CA LEU A 52 1.69 1.86 4.15
C LEU A 52 0.69 0.92 3.51
N PHE A 53 0.79 -0.38 3.81
CA PHE A 53 -0.13 -1.37 3.25
C PHE A 53 -0.43 -2.50 4.25
N LEU A 54 -1.69 -2.96 4.21
CA LEU A 54 -2.24 -4.04 5.03
C LEU A 54 -2.76 -5.15 4.12
N ASP A 55 -2.31 -6.38 4.37
CA ASP A 55 -2.96 -7.58 3.87
C ASP A 55 -4.15 -7.93 4.77
N LEU A 56 -5.36 -7.83 4.22
CA LEU A 56 -6.60 -8.09 4.95
C LEU A 56 -6.85 -9.58 5.19
N VAL A 57 -6.24 -10.48 4.41
CA VAL A 57 -6.41 -11.94 4.55
C VAL A 57 -5.62 -12.44 5.75
N THR A 58 -4.37 -12.01 5.88
CA THR A 58 -3.45 -12.46 6.95
C THR A 58 -3.43 -11.51 8.15
N GLY A 59 -4.01 -10.32 8.00
CA GLY A 59 -3.96 -9.24 9.00
C GLY A 59 -2.53 -8.76 9.27
N THR A 60 -1.63 -8.83 8.29
CA THR A 60 -0.24 -8.32 8.37
C THR A 60 -0.12 -7.00 7.64
N GLY A 61 0.48 -6.01 8.29
CA GLY A 61 0.76 -4.72 7.66
C GLY A 61 2.24 -4.40 7.66
N ALA A 62 2.65 -3.57 6.72
CA ALA A 62 3.98 -3.03 6.62
C ALA A 62 3.90 -1.52 6.36
N VAL A 63 4.87 -0.79 6.93
CA VAL A 63 5.08 0.64 6.68
C VAL A 63 6.53 0.83 6.34
N VAL A 64 6.79 1.44 5.18
CA VAL A 64 8.11 1.85 4.73
C VAL A 64 8.16 3.37 4.73
N LEU A 65 9.14 3.93 5.45
CA LEU A 65 9.43 5.36 5.48
C LEU A 65 10.84 5.55 4.93
N THR A 66 10.98 6.39 3.91
CA THR A 66 12.27 6.66 3.28
C THR A 66 12.49 8.15 3.13
N ASN A 67 13.76 8.56 3.24
CA ASN A 67 14.19 9.89 2.83
C ASN A 67 14.33 9.91 1.31
N GLY A 68 13.87 11.00 0.69
CA GLY A 68 13.86 11.21 -0.75
C GLY A 68 12.49 11.02 -1.39
N ASP A 69 12.37 11.59 -2.59
CA ASP A 69 11.18 11.50 -3.43
C ASP A 69 11.25 10.20 -4.23
N ALA A 70 10.40 9.24 -3.91
CA ALA A 70 10.39 7.91 -4.53
C ALA A 70 9.36 7.81 -5.65
N PHE A 71 8.20 8.45 -5.51
CA PHE A 71 7.06 8.33 -6.41
C PHE A 71 6.98 9.52 -7.39
N GLY A 72 7.31 10.74 -6.95
CA GLY A 72 7.22 11.96 -7.75
C GLY A 72 8.53 12.41 -8.40
N SER A 73 9.64 11.71 -8.16
CA SER A 73 10.96 12.09 -8.70
C SER A 73 11.12 11.84 -10.20
N GLY A 74 10.23 11.05 -10.83
CA GLY A 74 10.38 10.57 -12.20
C GLY A 74 11.38 9.42 -12.36
N ASP A 75 12.06 9.01 -11.28
CA ASP A 75 12.97 7.86 -11.25
C ASP A 75 12.21 6.62 -10.75
N ARG A 76 11.73 5.82 -11.71
CA ARG A 76 10.95 4.61 -11.45
C ARG A 76 11.67 3.61 -10.54
N ALA A 77 13.01 3.56 -10.59
CA ALA A 77 13.78 2.63 -9.77
C ALA A 77 13.59 2.86 -8.27
N ARG A 78 13.28 4.10 -7.86
CA ARG A 78 13.03 4.43 -6.45
C ARG A 78 11.67 3.93 -5.98
N ALA A 79 10.62 4.17 -6.75
CA ALA A 79 9.30 3.63 -6.49
C ALA A 79 9.34 2.08 -6.43
N ASP A 80 10.02 1.46 -7.40
CA ASP A 80 10.17 0.01 -7.46
C ASP A 80 10.94 -0.55 -6.24
N ALA A 81 11.96 0.16 -5.77
CA ALA A 81 12.71 -0.24 -4.56
C ALA A 81 11.83 -0.18 -3.29
N VAL A 82 11.01 0.86 -3.13
CA VAL A 82 10.06 0.97 -2.02
C VAL A 82 9.02 -0.16 -2.07
N GLN A 83 8.46 -0.43 -3.25
CA GLN A 83 7.46 -1.49 -3.42
C GLN A 83 8.05 -2.89 -3.20
N THR A 84 9.28 -3.12 -3.65
CA THR A 84 10.00 -4.39 -3.42
C THR A 84 10.23 -4.61 -1.93
N PHE A 85 10.76 -3.59 -1.22
CA PHE A 85 11.00 -3.72 0.21
C PHE A 85 9.71 -3.93 1.01
N LEU A 86 8.63 -3.24 0.63
CA LEU A 86 7.32 -3.45 1.23
C LEU A 86 6.81 -4.88 1.01
N ALA A 87 6.99 -5.44 -0.19
CA ALA A 87 6.62 -6.83 -0.49
C ALA A 87 7.38 -7.83 0.39
N ASP A 88 8.69 -7.63 0.57
CA ASP A 88 9.53 -8.49 1.41
C ASP A 88 9.12 -8.43 2.89
N LEU A 89 8.79 -7.23 3.40
CA LEU A 89 8.30 -7.05 4.76
C LEU A 89 6.96 -7.76 4.97
N LEU A 90 6.03 -7.65 4.02
CA LEU A 90 4.75 -8.33 4.09
C LEU A 90 4.92 -9.85 4.05
N ALA A 91 5.80 -10.38 3.20
CA ALA A 91 6.11 -11.80 3.16
C ALA A 91 6.71 -12.29 4.49
N THR A 92 7.71 -11.59 5.01
CA THR A 92 8.35 -11.91 6.30
C THR A 92 7.34 -11.92 7.45
N ALA A 93 6.43 -10.95 7.48
CA ALA A 93 5.40 -10.86 8.52
C ALA A 93 4.38 -12.00 8.45
N ARG A 94 4.08 -12.53 7.25
CA ARG A 94 3.19 -13.70 7.09
C ARG A 94 3.84 -14.96 7.63
N ASP A 95 5.10 -15.19 7.26
CA ASP A 95 5.83 -16.39 7.65
C ASP A 95 6.06 -16.46 9.17
N GLY A 96 6.31 -15.31 9.80
CA GLY A 96 6.46 -15.21 11.26
C GLY A 96 5.17 -15.42 12.08
N LYS A 97 3.98 -15.37 11.46
CA LYS A 97 2.71 -15.72 12.14
C LYS A 97 2.41 -17.22 12.15
N GLY A 98 3.20 -18.03 11.42
CA GLY A 98 3.05 -19.48 11.34
C GLY A 98 3.93 -20.29 12.30
N SER A 99 4.81 -19.63 13.07
CA SER A 99 5.72 -20.24 14.07
C SER A 99 5.25 -19.99 15.51
#